data_AF-A0A9D0YLA7-F1
#
_entry.id   AF-A0A9D0YLA7-F1
#
_cell.length_a   1.000
_cell.length_b   1.000
_cell.length_c   1.000
_cell.angle_alpha   90.00
_cell.angle_beta   90.00
_cell.angle_gamma   90.00
#
_symmetry.space_group_name_H-M   'P 1'
#
loop_
_entity.id
_entity.type
_entity.pdbx_description
1 polymer ?
#
loop_
_entity_poly.entity_id
_entity_poly.type
_entity_poly.pdbx_seq_one_letter_code
_entity_poly.pdbx_strand_id
1 'polypeptide(L)'
;MNNTIQFIQSQKPEELEIYIQLKCSLDEIKILQHLTKQYIVGNTNIIAVEVLQEFYNIETFEHLNKVYLIKNLIELGWIIQQNLVPVKLSELSSLEIINTRISLSPAFLKLLEVGSLDLVLPEITPYGDHLEYLQDQFFKIDLAQKLNVLKHNFEQNSPNINRLKSKLTLLENRIKERIEVTKEDIMLENFFTLYNLDIKEQMIFVALLKEEYSGGGESIRDMNSLIDLISSDDYEKIKYRSLLEESGNLITNNILDYDEMLTPYGGIIRNFYIPEQILYKISHPAKKEKRKQKIRLNILINEQELFELIEPKKGLDEIVLNPKTKDTLDSLLKQVDKEVINRLKEWGIKDKKKGIDARIIFYGTAGTGKTITALAIAKSLKKQILSFDCSKILSQYVGESEKNVRKIFDNYKELCIKTKTEPILLLNEADQFLSNRVTGTSAGSDKMHNQMQNIFLEQIERFDGMLIATTNLLESIDKAFSRRFNYKIEFTKPNEEQRVKLWNILIPKTLPLEENFDVEKLAKHSLTGGQIELIIKNTAYKLATYSNPIFKVEDFTEEIEKEKKNNFDKEHKAGFLS
;
A
#
# COMPACT_ATOMS: atom_id res chain seq x y z
N MET A 1 -14.92 -9.59 43.14
CA MET A 1 -16.32 -9.63 43.63
C MET A 1 -16.47 -9.45 45.15
N ASN A 2 -15.49 -9.80 46.00
CA ASN A 2 -15.59 -9.51 47.45
C ASN A 2 -15.83 -8.01 47.75
N ASN A 3 -15.16 -7.13 47.00
CA ASN A 3 -15.33 -5.68 47.08
C ASN A 3 -16.78 -5.24 46.75
N THR A 4 -17.40 -5.87 45.75
CA THR A 4 -18.80 -5.60 45.36
C THR A 4 -19.77 -5.99 46.47
N ILE A 5 -19.57 -7.16 47.09
CA ILE A 5 -20.40 -7.65 48.19
C ILE A 5 -20.24 -6.75 49.42
N GLN A 6 -19.00 -6.38 49.76
CA GLN A 6 -18.70 -5.44 50.84
C GLN A 6 -19.33 -4.07 50.62
N PHE A 7 -19.30 -3.54 49.38
CA PHE A 7 -19.92 -2.26 49.05
C PHE A 7 -21.44 -2.28 49.22
N ILE A 8 -22.10 -3.37 48.84
CA ILE A 8 -23.57 -3.51 48.92
C ILE A 8 -24.05 -3.73 50.36
N GLN A 9 -23.27 -4.47 51.16
CA GLN A 9 -23.65 -4.86 52.52
C GLN A 9 -23.18 -3.86 53.59
N SER A 10 -22.25 -2.96 53.28
CA SER A 10 -21.74 -2.00 54.25
C SER A 10 -22.81 -0.98 54.65
N GLN A 11 -23.03 -0.87 55.97
CA GLN A 11 -23.85 0.17 56.59
C GLN A 11 -23.07 1.48 56.82
N LYS A 12 -21.74 1.44 56.72
CA LYS A 12 -20.83 2.58 56.82
C LYS A 12 -19.93 2.65 55.59
N PRO A 13 -20.43 3.18 54.48
CA PRO A 13 -19.66 3.23 53.25
C PRO A 13 -18.40 4.10 53.35
N GLU A 14 -18.33 5.02 54.32
CA GLU A 14 -17.18 5.91 54.57
C GLU A 14 -15.90 5.18 54.95
N GLU A 15 -16.02 4.00 55.56
CA GLU A 15 -14.89 3.19 56.04
C GLU A 15 -14.31 2.28 54.93
N LEU A 16 -14.92 2.25 53.74
CA LEU A 16 -14.45 1.46 52.61
C LEU A 16 -13.35 2.20 51.84
N GLU A 17 -12.30 1.49 51.42
CA GLU A 17 -11.21 2.06 50.59
C GLU A 17 -11.73 2.69 49.28
N ILE A 18 -12.81 2.14 48.74
CA ILE A 18 -13.49 2.61 47.52
C ILE A 18 -14.09 4.02 47.73
N TYR A 19 -14.48 4.39 48.94
CA TYR A 19 -15.14 5.67 49.26
C TYR A 19 -14.29 6.88 48.90
N ILE A 20 -12.99 6.81 49.20
CA ILE A 20 -12.01 7.88 48.91
C ILE A 20 -11.97 8.15 47.40
N GLN A 21 -12.14 7.10 46.58
CA GLN A 21 -12.12 7.21 45.14
C GLN A 21 -13.45 7.74 44.57
N LEU A 22 -14.59 7.53 45.25
CA LEU A 22 -15.92 7.93 44.79
C LEU A 22 -16.14 9.44 44.80
N LYS A 23 -15.60 10.16 45.80
CA LYS A 23 -15.84 11.61 46.02
C LYS A 23 -17.34 11.99 46.04
N CYS A 24 -18.18 11.10 46.55
CA CYS A 24 -19.63 11.25 46.61
C CYS A 24 -20.08 11.64 48.03
N SER A 25 -21.25 12.27 48.15
CA SER A 25 -21.96 12.40 49.42
C SER A 25 -22.55 11.07 49.89
N LEU A 26 -22.93 10.99 51.17
CA LEU A 26 -23.59 9.80 51.73
C LEU A 26 -24.88 9.43 51.00
N ASP A 27 -25.67 10.42 50.59
CA ASP A 27 -26.93 10.20 49.88
C ASP A 27 -26.69 9.67 48.46
N GLU A 28 -25.69 10.19 47.76
CA GLU A 28 -25.26 9.70 46.44
C GLU A 28 -24.77 8.24 46.50
N ILE A 29 -24.11 7.84 47.58
CA ILE A 29 -23.64 6.47 47.76
C ILE A 29 -24.79 5.50 48.00
N LYS A 30 -25.82 5.89 48.76
CA LYS A 30 -27.01 5.06 48.94
C LYS A 30 -27.71 4.80 47.60
N ILE A 31 -27.77 5.83 46.75
CA ILE A 31 -28.27 5.70 45.37
C ILE A 31 -27.42 4.70 44.57
N LEU A 32 -26.08 4.83 44.60
CA LEU A 32 -25.18 3.88 43.92
C LEU A 32 -25.31 2.44 44.44
N GLN A 33 -25.45 2.25 45.76
CA GLN A 33 -25.68 0.94 46.36
C GLN A 33 -26.99 0.32 45.88
N HIS A 34 -28.07 1.10 45.79
CA HIS A 34 -29.36 0.63 45.27
C HIS A 34 -29.27 0.26 43.79
N LEU A 35 -28.66 1.11 42.96
CA LEU A 35 -28.43 0.80 41.54
C LEU A 35 -27.57 -0.45 41.35
N THR A 36 -26.57 -0.67 42.22
CA THR A 36 -25.74 -1.89 42.19
C THR A 36 -26.56 -3.14 42.54
N LYS A 37 -27.44 -3.06 43.54
CA LYS A 37 -28.36 -4.17 43.87
C LYS A 37 -29.28 -4.49 42.70
N GLN A 38 -29.87 -3.48 42.08
CA GLN A 38 -30.75 -3.66 40.92
C GLN A 38 -30.02 -4.25 39.73
N TYR A 39 -28.80 -3.78 39.45
CA TYR A 39 -27.94 -4.31 38.38
C TYR A 39 -27.67 -5.81 38.54
N ILE A 40 -27.40 -6.27 39.77
CA ILE A 40 -27.16 -7.70 40.07
C ILE A 40 -28.43 -8.54 39.90
N VAL A 41 -29.60 -7.97 40.20
CA VAL A 41 -30.90 -8.62 40.00
C VAL A 41 -31.31 -8.67 38.51
N GLY A 42 -30.56 -7.98 37.63
CA GLY A 42 -30.79 -7.95 36.19
C GLY A 42 -31.48 -6.68 35.68
N ASN A 43 -31.80 -5.74 36.58
CA ASN A 43 -32.39 -4.44 36.23
C ASN A 43 -31.27 -3.43 35.94
N THR A 44 -30.87 -3.34 34.68
CA THR A 44 -29.76 -2.48 34.24
C THR A 44 -30.17 -1.06 33.87
N ASN A 45 -31.47 -0.85 33.56
CA ASN A 45 -32.02 0.40 33.07
C ASN A 45 -33.20 0.83 33.94
N ILE A 46 -33.01 1.90 34.72
CA ILE A 46 -34.00 2.38 35.70
C ILE A 46 -34.27 3.85 35.45
N ILE A 47 -35.50 4.31 35.65
CA ILE A 47 -35.83 5.73 35.48
C ILE A 47 -35.34 6.49 36.73
N ALA A 48 -34.71 7.65 36.55
CA ALA A 48 -34.15 8.42 37.66
C ALA A 48 -35.19 8.74 38.74
N VAL A 49 -36.45 9.01 38.37
CA VAL A 49 -37.55 9.23 39.31
C VAL A 49 -37.81 8.02 40.20
N GLU A 50 -37.80 6.80 39.66
CA GLU A 50 -38.08 5.56 40.41
C GLU A 50 -37.01 5.36 41.49
N VAL A 51 -35.75 5.67 41.17
CA VAL A 51 -34.64 5.58 42.13
C VAL A 51 -34.80 6.59 43.26
N LEU A 52 -35.22 7.83 42.97
CA LEU A 52 -35.41 8.85 43.99
C LEU A 52 -36.65 8.58 44.86
N GLN A 53 -37.70 7.99 44.30
CA GLN A 53 -38.93 7.63 45.01
C GLN A 53 -38.73 6.53 46.06
N GLU A 54 -37.71 5.69 45.92
CA GLU A 54 -37.33 4.69 46.92
C GLU A 54 -36.82 5.34 48.23
N PHE A 55 -36.20 6.52 48.13
CA PHE A 55 -35.51 7.17 49.26
C PHE A 55 -36.22 8.41 49.80
N TYR A 56 -37.08 9.05 49.00
CA TYR A 56 -37.70 10.34 49.32
C TYR A 56 -39.21 10.30 49.10
N ASN A 57 -39.97 11.03 49.90
CA ASN A 57 -41.42 10.93 49.92
C ASN A 57 -42.05 11.45 48.61
N ILE A 58 -42.99 10.67 48.07
CA ILE A 58 -43.74 10.94 46.84
C ILE A 58 -44.84 11.98 47.09
N GLU A 59 -45.54 11.89 48.23
CA GLU A 59 -46.70 12.72 48.55
C GLU A 59 -46.33 14.18 48.80
N THR A 60 -45.10 14.43 49.27
CA THR A 60 -44.55 15.77 49.52
C THR A 60 -43.67 16.29 48.38
N PHE A 61 -43.51 15.53 47.29
CA PHE A 61 -42.63 15.83 46.16
C PHE A 61 -41.16 16.09 46.53
N GLU A 62 -40.69 15.57 47.67
CA GLU A 62 -39.33 15.80 48.17
C GLU A 62 -38.26 15.30 47.18
N HIS A 63 -38.56 14.22 46.47
CA HIS A 63 -37.71 13.64 45.42
C HIS A 63 -37.32 14.65 44.32
N LEU A 64 -38.18 15.64 44.00
CA LEU A 64 -37.89 16.66 42.98
C LEU A 64 -36.75 17.59 43.40
N ASN A 65 -36.63 17.88 44.71
CA ASN A 65 -35.55 18.71 45.24
C ASN A 65 -34.21 17.96 45.31
N LYS A 66 -34.22 16.64 45.08
CA LYS A 66 -33.05 15.74 45.20
C LYS A 66 -32.51 15.28 43.84
N VAL A 67 -33.05 15.79 42.74
CA VAL A 67 -32.60 15.48 41.37
C VAL A 67 -31.13 15.86 41.14
N TYR A 68 -30.62 16.87 41.86
CA TYR A 68 -29.21 17.25 41.78
C TYR A 68 -28.27 16.10 42.17
N LEU A 69 -28.69 15.15 43.01
CA LEU A 69 -27.86 13.98 43.37
C LEU A 69 -27.61 13.08 42.16
N ILE A 70 -28.63 12.87 41.32
CA ILE A 70 -28.50 12.12 40.07
C ILE A 70 -27.62 12.90 39.09
N LYS A 71 -27.82 14.22 38.98
CA LYS A 71 -26.98 15.09 38.14
C LYS A 71 -25.51 15.00 38.55
N ASN A 72 -25.21 15.13 39.84
CA ASN A 72 -23.85 14.99 40.38
C ASN A 72 -23.25 13.62 40.07
N LEU A 73 -24.00 12.52 40.26
CA LEU A 73 -23.51 11.17 39.96
C LEU A 73 -23.19 10.96 38.47
N ILE A 74 -23.91 11.66 37.58
CA ILE A 74 -23.62 11.69 36.15
C ILE A 74 -22.39 12.56 35.87
N GLU A 75 -22.22 13.71 36.52
CA GLU A 75 -21.00 14.54 36.42
C GLU A 75 -19.74 13.83 36.93
N LEU A 76 -19.88 13.06 38.01
CA LEU A 76 -18.85 12.15 38.53
C LEU A 76 -18.66 10.91 37.62
N GLY A 77 -19.57 10.70 36.67
CA GLY A 77 -19.70 9.60 35.70
C GLY A 77 -19.64 8.20 36.30
N TRP A 78 -20.26 8.05 37.46
CA TRP A 78 -20.61 6.75 38.02
C TRP A 78 -21.88 6.18 37.40
N ILE A 79 -22.71 7.07 36.84
CA ILE A 79 -23.96 6.76 36.16
C ILE A 79 -23.92 7.32 34.74
N ILE A 80 -24.53 6.59 33.79
CA ILE A 80 -24.69 6.99 32.39
C ILE A 80 -26.18 7.12 32.08
N GLN A 81 -26.54 8.19 31.36
CA GLN A 81 -27.87 8.36 30.77
C GLN A 81 -27.98 7.60 29.44
N GLN A 82 -29.10 6.91 29.23
CA GLN A 82 -29.40 6.28 27.95
C GLN A 82 -30.31 7.17 27.11
N ASN A 83 -29.75 8.24 26.56
CA ASN A 83 -30.43 9.08 25.58
C ASN A 83 -29.99 8.72 24.16
N LEU A 84 -30.91 8.84 23.19
CA LEU A 84 -30.64 8.62 21.76
C LEU A 84 -29.72 9.71 21.17
N VAL A 85 -29.63 10.88 21.80
CA VAL A 85 -28.81 12.02 21.36
C VAL A 85 -27.92 12.48 22.52
N PRO A 86 -26.61 12.65 22.32
CA PRO A 86 -25.72 13.23 23.32
C PRO A 86 -26.04 14.72 23.47
N VAL A 87 -26.57 15.11 24.64
CA VAL A 87 -26.82 16.52 25.01
C VAL A 87 -25.83 16.88 26.12
N LYS A 88 -25.27 18.09 26.07
CA LYS A 88 -24.39 18.60 27.14
C LYS A 88 -25.14 18.62 28.46
N LEU A 89 -24.54 18.07 29.51
CA LEU A 89 -25.19 17.98 30.82
C LEU A 89 -25.52 19.37 31.44
N SER A 90 -24.79 20.41 31.03
CA SER A 90 -25.03 21.81 31.42
C SER A 90 -26.32 22.40 30.83
N GLU A 91 -26.81 21.83 29.72
CA GLU A 91 -27.99 22.30 28.99
C GLU A 91 -29.26 21.54 29.39
N LEU A 92 -29.13 20.44 30.15
CA LEU A 92 -30.26 19.65 30.62
C LEU A 92 -30.98 20.33 31.79
N SER A 93 -32.30 20.43 31.65
CA SER A 93 -33.16 20.85 32.75
C SER A 93 -33.28 19.75 33.80
N SER A 94 -33.48 20.12 35.06
CA SER A 94 -33.75 19.15 36.14
C SER A 94 -34.99 18.28 35.84
N LEU A 95 -35.95 18.80 35.08
CA LEU A 95 -37.14 18.07 34.66
C LEU A 95 -36.85 16.97 33.64
N GLU A 96 -35.91 17.20 32.72
CA GLU A 96 -35.48 16.17 31.78
C GLU A 96 -34.77 15.03 32.51
N ILE A 97 -33.92 15.34 33.50
CA ILE A 97 -33.17 14.33 34.26
C ILE A 97 -34.12 13.36 34.97
N ILE A 98 -35.24 13.83 35.52
CA ILE A 98 -36.20 13.00 36.27
C ILE A 98 -36.70 11.79 35.45
N ASN A 99 -36.99 11.99 34.17
CA ASN A 99 -37.49 10.93 33.28
C ASN A 99 -36.41 10.27 32.43
N THR A 100 -35.13 10.58 32.66
CA THR A 100 -34.04 9.89 31.97
C THR A 100 -33.85 8.48 32.51
N ARG A 101 -33.56 7.55 31.61
CA ARG A 101 -33.10 6.20 31.99
C ARG A 101 -31.63 6.28 32.34
N ILE A 102 -31.31 5.76 33.52
CA ILE A 102 -29.96 5.73 34.07
C ILE A 102 -29.48 4.29 34.23
N SER A 103 -28.16 4.11 34.09
CA SER A 103 -27.46 2.84 34.23
C SER A 103 -26.10 3.05 34.87
N LEU A 104 -25.53 2.03 35.50
CA LEU A 104 -24.19 2.10 36.07
C LEU A 104 -23.12 2.20 34.97
N SER A 105 -22.12 3.05 35.18
CA SER A 105 -21.03 3.20 34.21
C SER A 105 -20.08 2.00 34.27
N PRO A 106 -19.46 1.61 33.13
CA PRO A 106 -18.42 0.58 33.12
C PRO A 106 -17.24 0.89 34.06
N ALA A 107 -16.93 2.18 34.25
CA ALA A 107 -15.89 2.60 35.18
C ALA A 107 -16.26 2.30 36.64
N PHE A 108 -17.52 2.52 37.02
CA PHE A 108 -18.03 2.18 38.34
C PHE A 108 -18.06 0.67 38.57
N LEU A 109 -18.52 -0.11 37.58
CA LEU A 109 -18.52 -1.57 37.67
C LEU A 109 -17.09 -2.13 37.85
N LYS A 110 -16.13 -1.61 37.09
CA LYS A 110 -14.71 -2.00 37.22
C LYS A 110 -14.12 -1.63 38.59
N LEU A 111 -14.50 -0.46 39.12
CA LEU A 111 -14.12 -0.06 40.48
C LEU A 111 -14.67 -1.05 41.52
N LEU A 112 -15.92 -1.49 41.38
CA LEU A 112 -16.53 -2.49 42.27
C LEU A 112 -15.88 -3.87 42.17
N GLU A 113 -15.36 -4.24 41.01
CA GLU A 113 -14.69 -5.53 40.80
C GLU A 113 -13.27 -5.54 41.36
N VAL A 114 -12.47 -4.51 41.05
CA VAL A 114 -11.03 -4.44 41.29
C VAL A 114 -10.69 -3.75 42.61
N GLY A 115 -11.56 -2.87 43.11
CA GLY A 115 -11.35 -2.10 44.36
C GLY A 115 -10.55 -0.81 44.20
N SER A 116 -9.90 -0.61 43.05
CA SER A 116 -9.21 0.63 42.71
C SER A 116 -9.35 0.95 41.22
N LEU A 117 -9.30 2.25 40.90
CA LEU A 117 -9.21 2.76 39.53
C LEU A 117 -7.78 3.13 39.13
N ASP A 118 -6.83 2.89 40.02
CA ASP A 118 -5.43 3.22 39.82
C ASP A 118 -4.88 2.44 38.63
N LEU A 119 -4.13 3.15 37.80
CA LEU A 119 -3.49 2.57 36.64
C LEU A 119 -2.25 1.85 37.16
N VAL A 120 -2.31 0.52 37.21
CA VAL A 120 -1.10 -0.30 37.43
C VAL A 120 -0.28 -0.20 36.16
N LEU A 121 0.57 0.81 36.08
CA LEU A 121 1.58 0.93 35.04
C LEU A 121 2.72 -0.04 35.40
N PRO A 122 3.16 -0.90 34.47
CA PRO A 122 4.33 -1.74 34.68
C PRO A 122 5.56 -0.91 35.04
N GLU A 123 6.54 -1.53 35.71
CA GLU A 123 7.80 -0.87 36.08
C GLU A 123 8.49 -0.19 34.89
N ILE A 124 9.30 0.83 35.18
CA ILE A 124 10.06 1.59 34.18
C ILE A 124 11.23 0.71 33.71
N THR A 125 11.01 -0.01 32.62
CA THR A 125 12.03 -0.79 31.94
C THR A 125 12.38 -0.15 30.59
N PRO A 126 13.62 -0.31 30.09
CA PRO A 126 13.97 0.14 28.73
C PRO A 126 13.07 -0.55 27.70
N TYR A 127 12.82 0.12 26.57
CA TYR A 127 12.12 -0.50 25.44
C TYR A 127 13.03 -1.57 24.82
N GLY A 128 12.54 -2.82 24.79
CA GLY A 128 13.27 -3.93 24.14
C GLY A 128 12.92 -4.11 22.67
N ASP A 129 11.76 -3.60 22.24
CA ASP A 129 11.27 -3.67 20.87
C ASP A 129 10.49 -2.40 20.51
N HIS A 130 10.51 -2.03 19.22
CA HIS A 130 9.76 -0.90 18.69
C HIS A 130 8.25 -1.05 18.90
N LEU A 131 7.74 -2.28 18.91
CA LEU A 131 6.33 -2.57 19.19
C LEU A 131 5.90 -2.17 20.61
N GLU A 132 6.77 -2.31 21.62
CA GLU A 132 6.48 -1.90 23.00
C GLU A 132 6.32 -0.37 23.10
N TYR A 133 7.14 0.37 22.38
CA TYR A 133 7.04 1.82 22.29
C TYR A 133 5.75 2.26 21.58
N LEU A 134 5.41 1.60 20.46
CA LEU A 134 4.15 1.87 19.75
C LEU A 134 2.93 1.58 20.61
N GLN A 135 2.95 0.52 21.43
CA GLN A 135 1.84 0.22 22.36
C GLN A 135 1.61 1.35 23.37
N ASP A 136 2.67 1.89 23.99
CA ASP A 136 2.56 3.02 24.91
C ASP A 136 2.01 4.28 24.19
N GLN A 137 2.46 4.54 22.96
CA GLN A 137 1.99 5.66 22.15
C GLN A 137 0.53 5.49 21.68
N PHE A 138 0.11 4.29 21.30
CA PHE A 138 -1.28 4.01 20.94
C PHE A 138 -2.20 4.12 22.16
N PHE A 139 -1.74 3.67 23.32
CA PHE A 139 -2.50 3.83 24.57
C PHE A 139 -2.66 5.31 24.95
N LYS A 140 -1.64 6.15 24.67
CA LYS A 140 -1.76 7.61 24.81
C LYS A 140 -2.86 8.18 23.92
N ILE A 141 -2.94 7.74 22.66
CA ILE A 141 -4.00 8.16 21.74
C ILE A 141 -5.39 7.72 22.23
N ASP A 142 -5.54 6.48 22.72
CA ASP A 142 -6.81 6.00 23.28
C ASP A 142 -7.30 6.86 24.46
N LEU A 143 -6.39 7.23 25.37
CA LEU A 143 -6.74 8.09 26.50
C LEU A 143 -7.10 9.51 26.06
N ALA A 144 -6.41 10.05 25.05
CA ALA A 144 -6.72 11.37 24.49
C ALA A 144 -8.10 11.40 23.82
N GLN A 145 -8.46 10.36 23.07
CA GLN A 145 -9.78 10.22 22.43
C GLN A 145 -10.89 10.14 23.48
N LYS A 146 -10.74 9.29 24.50
CA LYS A 146 -11.69 9.18 25.62
C LYS A 146 -11.85 10.50 26.35
N LEU A 147 -10.75 11.23 26.58
CA LEU A 147 -10.78 12.54 27.22
C LEU A 147 -11.57 13.54 26.37
N ASN A 148 -11.41 13.53 25.05
CA ASN A 148 -12.11 14.44 24.17
C ASN A 148 -13.63 14.19 24.15
N VAL A 149 -14.06 12.92 24.02
CA VAL A 149 -15.48 12.54 24.10
C VAL A 149 -16.11 13.03 25.41
N LEU A 150 -15.38 12.93 26.54
CA LEU A 150 -15.88 13.43 27.82
C LEU A 150 -15.92 14.95 27.89
N LYS A 151 -14.94 15.68 27.32
CA LYS A 151 -14.97 17.14 27.27
C LYS A 151 -16.15 17.69 26.48
N HIS A 152 -16.62 16.98 25.46
CA HIS A 152 -17.82 17.37 24.72
C HIS A 152 -19.11 17.19 25.53
N ASN A 153 -19.14 16.21 26.44
CA ASN A 153 -20.34 15.84 27.21
C ASN A 153 -20.39 16.45 28.62
N PHE A 154 -19.25 16.78 29.22
CA PHE A 154 -19.10 17.18 30.63
C PHE A 154 -18.28 18.46 30.81
N GLU A 155 -18.51 19.19 31.91
CA GLU A 155 -17.75 20.40 32.25
C GLU A 155 -16.24 20.11 32.44
N GLN A 156 -15.39 21.10 32.12
CA GLN A 156 -13.93 20.97 32.08
C GLN A 156 -13.27 20.44 33.36
N ASN A 157 -13.97 20.55 34.50
CA ASN A 157 -13.50 20.17 35.84
C ASN A 157 -14.15 18.90 36.41
N SER A 158 -14.87 18.13 35.60
CA SER A 158 -15.48 16.89 36.08
C SER A 158 -14.41 15.92 36.64
N PRO A 159 -14.69 15.19 37.73
CA PRO A 159 -13.72 14.26 38.32
C PRO A 159 -13.25 13.16 37.37
N ASN A 160 -14.05 12.75 36.39
CA ASN A 160 -13.63 11.82 35.35
C ASN A 160 -12.65 12.42 34.35
N ILE A 161 -12.87 13.67 33.93
CA ILE A 161 -11.90 14.40 33.09
C ILE A 161 -10.58 14.57 33.84
N ASN A 162 -10.62 14.93 35.13
CA ASN A 162 -9.41 15.07 35.95
C ASN A 162 -8.68 13.74 36.16
N ARG A 163 -9.41 12.63 36.35
CA ARG A 163 -8.81 11.28 36.41
C ARG A 163 -8.13 10.92 35.10
N LEU A 164 -8.80 11.09 33.96
CA LEU A 164 -8.21 10.77 32.65
C LEU A 164 -7.03 11.68 32.32
N LYS A 165 -7.09 12.98 32.65
CA LYS A 165 -5.95 13.89 32.56
C LYS A 165 -4.76 13.37 33.39
N SER A 166 -4.99 13.01 34.65
CA SER A 166 -3.93 12.47 35.52
C SER A 166 -3.32 11.16 34.99
N LYS A 167 -4.16 10.28 34.43
CA LYS A 167 -3.73 9.03 33.80
C LYS A 167 -2.87 9.30 32.56
N LEU A 168 -3.28 10.26 31.74
CA LEU A 168 -2.53 10.67 30.55
C LEU A 168 -1.19 11.28 30.95
N THR A 169 -1.14 12.17 31.95
CA THR A 169 0.11 12.77 32.43
C THR A 169 1.08 11.73 33.02
N LEU A 170 0.56 10.73 33.75
CA LEU A 170 1.39 9.64 34.28
C LEU A 170 1.98 8.79 33.16
N LEU A 171 1.19 8.49 32.13
CA LEU A 171 1.66 7.76 30.95
C LEU A 171 2.72 8.57 30.16
N GLU A 172 2.51 9.87 29.98
CA GLU A 172 3.47 10.74 29.28
C GLU A 172 4.80 10.83 30.02
N ASN A 173 4.78 10.96 31.35
CA ASN A 173 5.99 10.95 32.16
C ASN A 173 6.72 9.59 32.06
N ARG A 174 5.96 8.48 32.11
CA ARG A 174 6.54 7.14 31.94
C ARG A 174 7.20 6.96 30.57
N ILE A 175 6.56 7.39 29.48
CA ILE A 175 7.13 7.30 28.14
C ILE A 175 8.47 8.06 28.09
N LYS A 176 8.52 9.28 28.64
CA LYS A 176 9.76 10.07 28.72
C LYS A 176 10.85 9.36 29.52
N GLU A 177 10.53 8.88 30.71
CA GLU A 177 11.48 8.15 31.56
C GLU A 177 11.98 6.86 30.90
N ARG A 178 11.10 6.12 30.20
CA ARG A 178 11.50 4.92 29.45
C ARG A 178 12.39 5.25 28.25
N ILE A 179 12.13 6.35 27.53
CA ILE A 179 13.00 6.82 26.44
C ILE A 179 14.40 7.15 26.98
N GLU A 180 14.49 7.86 28.11
CA GLU A 180 15.78 8.25 28.72
C GLU A 180 16.63 7.05 29.16
N VAL A 181 15.98 5.98 29.63
CA VAL A 181 16.64 4.74 30.06
C VAL A 181 17.00 3.84 28.86
N THR A 182 16.31 3.98 27.73
CA THR A 182 16.52 3.17 26.53
C THR A 182 17.79 3.63 25.79
N LYS A 183 18.79 2.75 25.71
CA LYS A 183 20.04 3.03 24.99
C LYS A 183 19.98 2.70 23.49
N GLU A 184 18.98 1.93 23.08
CA GLU A 184 18.76 1.56 21.68
C GLU A 184 17.99 2.65 20.93
N ASP A 185 18.15 2.65 19.62
CA ASP A 185 17.67 3.69 18.75
C ASP A 185 16.15 3.55 18.51
N ILE A 186 15.34 4.46 19.03
CA ILE A 186 13.87 4.41 18.89
C ILE A 186 13.48 4.99 17.53
N MET A 187 13.03 4.11 16.63
CA MET A 187 12.73 4.43 15.23
C MET A 187 11.79 5.62 15.04
N LEU A 188 10.72 5.70 15.83
CA LEU A 188 9.72 6.77 15.69
C LEU A 188 10.22 8.11 16.25
N GLU A 189 11.02 8.11 17.31
CA GLU A 189 11.66 9.33 17.83
C GLU A 189 12.68 9.90 16.84
N ASN A 190 13.45 9.03 16.17
CA ASN A 190 14.33 9.44 15.09
C ASN A 190 13.56 9.99 13.89
N PHE A 191 12.39 9.42 13.60
CA PHE A 191 11.53 9.94 12.56
C PHE A 191 11.01 11.34 12.92
N PHE A 192 10.55 11.54 14.16
CA PHE A 192 10.08 12.85 14.63
C PHE A 192 11.16 13.91 14.62
N THR A 193 12.38 13.57 15.04
CA THR A 193 13.52 14.48 15.01
C THR A 193 14.01 14.77 13.59
N LEU A 194 14.04 13.78 12.70
CA LEU A 194 14.44 13.94 11.29
C LEU A 194 13.55 14.94 10.54
N TYR A 195 12.24 14.91 10.80
CA TYR A 195 11.25 15.78 10.16
C TYR A 195 10.87 17.01 11.00
N ASN A 196 11.51 17.17 12.16
CA ASN A 196 11.27 18.27 13.11
C ASN A 196 9.78 18.47 13.42
N LEU A 197 9.08 17.38 13.73
CA LEU A 197 7.64 17.39 13.99
C LEU A 197 7.32 17.93 15.39
N ASP A 198 6.36 18.85 15.46
CA ASP A 198 5.84 19.35 16.74
C ASP A 198 4.99 18.28 17.46
N ILE A 199 4.78 18.44 18.77
CA ILE A 199 4.02 17.51 19.63
C ILE A 199 2.62 17.25 19.04
N LYS A 200 1.96 18.28 18.49
CA LYS A 200 0.64 18.12 17.86
C LYS A 200 0.69 17.33 16.55
N GLU A 201 1.74 17.54 15.75
CA GLU A 201 1.97 16.81 14.51
C GLU A 201 2.29 15.34 14.79
N GLN A 202 3.09 15.08 15.82
CA GLN A 202 3.37 13.72 16.32
C GLN A 202 2.08 13.02 16.76
N MET A 203 1.17 13.72 17.47
CA MET A 203 -0.12 13.15 17.87
C MET A 203 -1.00 12.76 16.67
N ILE A 204 -1.09 13.62 15.64
CA ILE A 204 -1.80 13.29 14.38
C ILE A 204 -1.17 12.05 13.75
N PHE A 205 0.15 12.05 13.63
CA PHE A 205 0.88 10.97 12.98
C PHE A 205 0.68 9.62 13.69
N VAL A 206 0.80 9.59 15.02
CA VAL A 206 0.59 8.37 15.82
C VAL A 206 -0.86 7.91 15.74
N ALA A 207 -1.84 8.83 15.71
CA ALA A 207 -3.25 8.47 15.58
C ALA A 207 -3.55 7.75 14.25
N LEU A 208 -3.02 8.26 13.14
CA LEU A 208 -3.14 7.60 11.84
C LEU A 208 -2.35 6.29 11.79
N LEU A 209 -1.17 6.23 12.43
CA LEU A 209 -0.39 5.00 12.51
C LEU A 209 -1.15 3.91 13.28
N LYS A 210 -1.81 4.26 14.38
CA LYS A 210 -2.66 3.34 15.15
C LYS A 210 -3.76 2.75 14.28
N GLU A 211 -4.40 3.57 13.46
CA GLU A 211 -5.45 3.12 12.55
C GLU A 211 -4.97 2.09 11.52
N GLU A 212 -3.80 2.32 10.93
CA GLU A 212 -3.18 1.39 9.98
C GLU A 212 -2.87 0.04 10.65
N TYR A 213 -2.45 0.02 11.92
CA TYR A 213 -2.22 -1.21 12.67
C TYR A 213 -3.50 -1.88 13.19
N SER A 214 -4.58 -1.12 13.38
CA SER A 214 -5.82 -1.62 14.00
C SER A 214 -6.85 -2.14 13.00
N GLY A 215 -6.63 -1.98 11.68
CA GLY A 215 -7.46 -2.61 10.65
C GLY A 215 -8.87 -2.02 10.49
N GLY A 216 -9.04 -0.70 10.68
CA GLY A 216 -10.21 0.04 10.18
C GLY A 216 -11.48 0.05 11.05
N GLY A 217 -11.37 -0.05 12.38
CA GLY A 217 -12.54 -0.06 13.27
C GLY A 217 -13.17 1.31 13.56
N GLU A 218 -12.39 2.39 13.57
CA GLU A 218 -12.86 3.76 13.83
C GLU A 218 -12.19 4.69 12.82
N SER A 219 -12.96 5.37 11.98
CA SER A 219 -12.47 6.30 10.95
C SER A 219 -12.17 7.68 11.59
N ILE A 220 -11.02 7.81 12.22
CA ILE A 220 -10.39 9.06 12.67
C ILE A 220 -9.60 9.72 11.52
N ARG A 221 -9.66 9.18 10.30
CA ARG A 221 -8.98 9.75 9.11
C ARG A 221 -9.49 11.12 8.70
N ASP A 222 -10.69 11.52 9.13
CA ASP A 222 -11.25 12.80 8.74
C ASP A 222 -10.55 13.96 9.46
N MET A 223 -10.42 15.08 8.76
CA MET A 223 -9.78 16.28 9.29
C MET A 223 -10.33 16.71 10.65
N ASN A 224 -11.65 16.64 10.85
CA ASN A 224 -12.25 17.16 12.08
C ASN A 224 -11.91 16.26 13.27
N SER A 225 -11.99 14.93 13.13
CA SER A 225 -11.58 14.01 14.21
C SER A 225 -10.10 14.14 14.57
N LEU A 226 -9.21 14.34 13.59
CA LEU A 226 -7.78 14.56 13.87
C LEU A 226 -7.55 15.86 14.63
N ILE A 227 -8.25 16.93 14.28
CA ILE A 227 -8.13 18.22 14.96
C ILE A 227 -8.76 18.18 16.36
N ASP A 228 -9.88 17.48 16.52
CA ASP A 228 -10.56 17.24 17.78
C ASP A 228 -9.69 16.45 18.77
N LEU A 229 -8.83 15.55 18.28
CA LEU A 229 -7.86 14.83 19.10
C LEU A 229 -6.79 15.76 19.70
N ILE A 230 -6.47 16.86 19.03
CA ILE A 230 -5.37 17.77 19.39
C ILE A 230 -5.83 18.88 20.33
N SER A 231 -7.01 19.44 20.07
CA SER A 231 -7.58 20.52 20.87
C SER A 231 -9.10 20.44 20.96
N SER A 232 -9.61 20.88 22.10
CA SER A 232 -11.04 21.03 22.38
C SER A 232 -11.51 22.48 22.27
N ASP A 233 -10.61 23.44 22.02
CA ASP A 233 -10.92 24.86 21.88
C ASP A 233 -11.16 25.22 20.41
N ASP A 234 -12.36 25.73 20.11
CA ASP A 234 -12.78 26.07 18.74
C ASP A 234 -11.86 27.09 18.05
N TYR A 235 -11.25 28.01 18.79
CA TYR A 235 -10.29 28.98 18.22
C TYR A 235 -8.97 28.32 17.84
N GLU A 236 -8.47 27.42 18.69
CA GLU A 236 -7.24 26.68 18.41
C GLU A 236 -7.44 25.70 17.26
N LYS A 237 -8.61 25.06 17.16
CA LYS A 237 -8.95 24.15 16.05
C LYS A 237 -8.81 24.82 14.69
N ILE A 238 -9.23 26.09 14.56
CA ILE A 238 -9.07 26.86 13.32
C ILE A 238 -7.59 27.02 12.98
N LYS A 239 -6.74 27.31 13.97
CA LYS A 239 -5.29 27.40 13.78
C LYS A 239 -4.70 26.05 13.38
N TYR A 240 -5.10 24.97 14.03
CA TYR A 240 -4.52 23.64 13.79
C TYR A 240 -4.94 23.01 12.47
N ARG A 241 -6.03 23.47 11.84
CA ARG A 241 -6.36 23.05 10.46
C ARG A 241 -5.24 23.32 9.47
N SER A 242 -4.48 24.40 9.66
CA SER A 242 -3.31 24.70 8.82
C SER A 242 -2.21 23.62 8.83
N LEU A 243 -2.15 22.78 9.88
CA LEU A 243 -1.22 21.64 9.94
C LEU A 243 -1.56 20.54 8.92
N LEU A 244 -2.84 20.47 8.52
CA LEU A 244 -3.41 19.50 7.57
C LEU A 244 -3.82 20.15 6.25
N GLU A 245 -3.33 21.36 5.98
CA GLU A 245 -3.43 22.03 4.68
C GLU A 245 -2.12 21.89 3.89
N GLU A 246 -2.12 22.22 2.60
CA GLU A 246 -0.96 22.06 1.72
C GLU A 246 0.31 22.79 2.24
N SER A 247 0.14 23.82 3.07
CA SER A 247 1.21 24.57 3.72
C SER A 247 1.75 23.91 5.01
N GLY A 248 1.09 22.88 5.52
CA GLY A 248 1.46 22.15 6.73
C GLY A 248 2.70 21.29 6.53
N ASN A 249 3.53 21.17 7.58
CA ASN A 249 4.77 20.40 7.57
C ASN A 249 4.52 18.91 7.23
N LEU A 250 3.40 18.37 7.71
CA LEU A 250 2.98 16.99 7.49
C LEU A 250 2.70 16.68 6.01
N ILE A 251 2.10 17.62 5.29
CA ILE A 251 1.75 17.44 3.86
C ILE A 251 2.94 17.83 2.98
N THR A 252 3.60 18.95 3.27
CA THR A 252 4.74 19.45 2.49
C THR A 252 5.90 18.45 2.44
N ASN A 253 6.15 17.73 3.55
CA ASN A 253 7.20 16.72 3.60
C ASN A 253 6.76 15.33 3.14
N ASN A 254 5.54 15.19 2.58
CA ASN A 254 4.91 13.92 2.19
C ASN A 254 4.90 12.89 3.33
N ILE A 255 4.67 13.36 4.56
CA ILE A 255 4.52 12.51 5.74
C ILE A 255 3.11 11.95 5.80
N LEU A 256 2.12 12.77 5.43
CA LEU A 256 0.71 12.43 5.26
C LEU A 256 0.25 12.76 3.83
N ASP A 257 -0.73 12.03 3.34
CA ASP A 257 -1.46 12.31 2.10
C ASP A 257 -2.96 12.22 2.38
N TYR A 258 -3.81 12.69 1.47
CA TYR A 258 -5.26 12.71 1.67
C TYR A 258 -6.07 12.44 0.40
N ASP A 259 -7.22 11.80 0.59
CA ASP A 259 -8.25 11.65 -0.45
C ASP A 259 -9.38 12.65 -0.23
N GLU A 260 -9.83 13.28 -1.32
CA GLU A 260 -11.00 14.16 -1.31
C GLU A 260 -12.25 13.40 -1.77
N MET A 261 -13.25 13.33 -0.89
CA MET A 261 -14.55 12.75 -1.19
C MET A 261 -15.62 13.83 -1.20
N LEU A 262 -16.43 13.83 -2.26
CA LEU A 262 -17.63 14.66 -2.35
C LEU A 262 -18.76 14.02 -1.54
N THR A 263 -19.28 14.77 -0.59
CA THR A 263 -20.49 14.39 0.13
C THR A 263 -21.72 14.54 -0.77
N PRO A 264 -22.81 13.79 -0.50
CA PRO A 264 -24.07 13.92 -1.23
C PRO A 264 -24.68 15.33 -1.24
N TYR A 265 -24.26 16.19 -0.31
CA TYR A 265 -24.71 17.57 -0.17
C TYR A 265 -23.72 18.61 -0.74
N GLY A 266 -22.69 18.16 -1.47
CA GLY A 266 -21.74 19.04 -2.16
C GLY A 266 -20.58 19.58 -1.30
N GLY A 267 -20.46 19.16 -0.05
CA GLY A 267 -19.27 19.41 0.78
C GLY A 267 -18.11 18.45 0.44
N ILE A 268 -16.88 18.87 0.69
CA ILE A 268 -15.66 18.07 0.49
C ILE A 268 -15.19 17.55 1.85
N ILE A 269 -14.98 16.24 1.97
CA ILE A 269 -14.34 15.60 3.13
C ILE A 269 -12.93 15.17 2.71
N ARG A 270 -11.94 15.48 3.54
CA ARG A 270 -10.55 15.03 3.38
C ARG A 270 -10.27 13.91 4.37
N ASN A 271 -9.89 12.75 3.84
CA ASN A 271 -9.46 11.61 4.63
C ASN A 271 -7.95 11.47 4.51
N PHE A 272 -7.25 11.64 5.63
CA PHE A 272 -5.80 11.56 5.70
C PHE A 272 -5.34 10.13 5.93
N TYR A 273 -4.21 9.78 5.32
CA TYR A 273 -3.54 8.50 5.51
C TYR A 273 -2.02 8.68 5.51
N ILE A 274 -1.33 7.73 6.13
CA ILE A 274 0.14 7.67 6.08
C ILE A 274 0.52 6.94 4.79
N PRO A 275 1.30 7.57 3.89
CA PRO A 275 1.74 6.91 2.69
C PRO A 275 2.56 5.65 3.01
N GLU A 276 2.37 4.58 2.23
CA GLU A 276 3.00 3.27 2.48
C GLU A 276 4.53 3.34 2.59
N GLN A 277 5.15 4.29 1.89
CA GLN A 277 6.58 4.58 1.98
C GLN A 277 7.06 5.01 3.37
N ILE A 278 6.22 5.69 4.14
CA ILE A 278 6.48 6.11 5.51
C ILE A 278 6.21 4.94 6.45
N LEU A 279 5.12 4.20 6.25
CA LEU A 279 4.82 2.95 7.00
C LEU A 279 5.95 1.92 6.86
N TYR A 280 6.51 1.75 5.67
CA TYR A 280 7.63 0.85 5.43
C TYR A 280 8.92 1.29 6.16
N LYS A 281 9.20 2.60 6.21
CA LYS A 281 10.35 3.14 6.96
C LYS A 281 10.24 2.84 8.46
N ILE A 282 9.02 2.85 9.00
CA ILE A 282 8.74 2.61 10.41
C ILE A 282 8.76 1.10 10.72
N SER A 283 8.27 0.26 9.81
CA SER A 283 8.18 -1.19 10.02
C SER A 283 9.45 -1.99 9.71
N HIS A 284 10.33 -1.54 8.79
CA HIS A 284 11.49 -2.34 8.35
C HIS A 284 12.79 -1.51 8.18
N PRO A 285 13.57 -1.30 9.26
CA PRO A 285 14.76 -0.45 9.22
C PRO A 285 16.00 -1.07 8.53
N ALA A 286 16.08 -2.40 8.38
CA ALA A 286 17.29 -3.07 7.91
C ALA A 286 17.19 -3.58 6.46
N LYS A 287 17.43 -2.69 5.49
CA LYS A 287 18.17 -3.04 4.26
C LYS A 287 18.65 -1.77 3.57
N LYS A 288 19.98 -1.60 3.58
CA LYS A 288 20.77 -0.60 2.82
C LYS A 288 20.06 -0.19 1.52
N GLU A 289 20.05 1.12 1.29
CA GLU A 289 19.32 1.91 0.28
C GLU A 289 19.39 1.47 -1.20
N LYS A 290 20.02 0.35 -1.52
CA LYS A 290 20.10 -0.19 -2.88
C LYS A 290 18.81 -0.88 -3.38
N ARG A 291 17.79 -1.08 -2.53
CA ARG A 291 16.50 -1.70 -2.91
C ARG A 291 15.31 -0.72 -3.01
N LYS A 292 15.43 0.54 -2.55
CA LYS A 292 14.31 1.51 -2.46
C LYS A 292 13.66 1.87 -3.81
N GLN A 293 14.38 1.84 -4.92
CA GLN A 293 13.82 2.15 -6.25
C GLN A 293 13.02 1.00 -6.88
N LYS A 294 13.28 -0.26 -6.51
CA LYS A 294 12.57 -1.43 -7.07
C LYS A 294 11.22 -1.67 -6.41
N ILE A 295 11.12 -1.40 -5.10
CA ILE A 295 9.90 -1.68 -4.32
C ILE A 295 8.81 -0.61 -4.59
N ARG A 296 9.16 0.68 -4.68
CA ARG A 296 8.22 1.75 -5.05
C ARG A 296 7.60 1.55 -6.43
N LEU A 297 8.41 1.11 -7.41
CA LEU A 297 7.93 0.92 -8.76
C LEU A 297 7.00 -0.31 -8.85
N ASN A 298 7.32 -1.42 -8.16
CA ASN A 298 6.46 -2.61 -8.08
C ASN A 298 5.07 -2.32 -7.50
N ILE A 299 4.98 -1.52 -6.44
CA ILE A 299 3.73 -1.20 -5.76
C ILE A 299 2.84 -0.30 -6.64
N LEU A 300 3.40 0.81 -7.17
CA LEU A 300 2.69 1.75 -8.04
C LEU A 300 2.21 1.14 -9.37
N ILE A 301 2.86 0.08 -9.85
CA ILE A 301 2.46 -0.62 -11.08
C ILE A 301 1.34 -1.61 -10.84
N ASN A 302 1.36 -2.32 -9.70
CA ASN A 302 0.33 -3.28 -9.35
C ASN A 302 -1.07 -2.62 -9.23
N GLU A 303 -1.13 -1.32 -8.89
CA GLU A 303 -2.36 -0.53 -8.86
C GLU A 303 -2.90 -0.14 -10.26
N GLN A 304 -2.05 -0.12 -11.29
CA GLN A 304 -2.42 0.41 -12.62
C GLN A 304 -2.81 -0.67 -13.64
N GLU A 305 -2.64 -1.97 -13.36
CA GLU A 305 -2.90 -3.17 -14.22
C GLU A 305 -2.35 -3.16 -15.67
N LEU A 306 -1.84 -2.02 -16.16
CA LEU A 306 -1.43 -1.78 -17.55
C LEU A 306 0.01 -2.23 -17.82
N PHE A 307 0.91 -2.01 -16.86
CA PHE A 307 2.32 -2.32 -16.99
C PHE A 307 2.70 -3.56 -16.20
N GLU A 308 3.69 -4.29 -16.69
CA GLU A 308 4.34 -5.37 -15.97
C GLU A 308 5.80 -4.96 -15.68
N LEU A 309 6.17 -4.94 -14.40
CA LEU A 309 7.57 -4.73 -14.04
C LEU A 309 8.35 -6.02 -14.18
N ILE A 310 9.33 -6.04 -15.09
CA ILE A 310 10.17 -7.21 -15.28
C ILE A 310 11.56 -6.96 -14.70
N GLU A 311 11.99 -7.79 -13.76
CA GLU A 311 13.37 -7.75 -13.28
C GLU A 311 14.30 -8.51 -14.25
N PRO A 312 15.33 -7.87 -14.80
CA PRO A 312 16.17 -8.52 -15.79
C PRO A 312 17.14 -9.51 -15.11
N LYS A 313 17.02 -10.79 -15.46
CA LYS A 313 17.80 -11.89 -14.84
C LYS A 313 19.14 -12.14 -15.51
N LYS A 314 19.23 -12.03 -16.85
CA LYS A 314 20.40 -12.39 -17.65
C LYS A 314 21.11 -11.15 -18.21
N GLY A 315 22.45 -11.17 -18.23
CA GLY A 315 23.26 -10.10 -18.85
C GLY A 315 23.39 -10.27 -20.36
N LEU A 316 23.91 -9.24 -21.05
CA LEU A 316 24.13 -9.31 -22.50
C LEU A 316 25.12 -10.42 -22.89
N ASP A 317 26.10 -10.70 -22.02
CA ASP A 317 27.11 -11.74 -22.21
C ASP A 317 26.56 -13.16 -22.20
N GLU A 318 25.37 -13.35 -21.62
CA GLU A 318 24.68 -14.64 -21.56
C GLU A 318 23.76 -14.87 -22.77
N ILE A 319 23.66 -13.89 -23.69
CA ILE A 319 22.83 -13.99 -24.89
C ILE A 319 23.70 -14.24 -26.11
N VAL A 320 23.33 -15.26 -26.88
CA VAL A 320 23.93 -15.55 -28.18
C VAL A 320 23.30 -14.65 -29.24
N LEU A 321 24.05 -13.63 -29.69
CA LEU A 321 23.64 -12.70 -30.74
C LEU A 321 24.54 -12.80 -31.97
N ASN A 322 24.05 -12.30 -33.11
CA ASN A 322 24.87 -12.07 -34.29
C ASN A 322 25.93 -10.99 -33.99
N PRO A 323 27.20 -11.15 -34.39
CA PRO A 323 28.24 -10.14 -34.19
C PRO A 323 27.82 -8.72 -34.56
N LYS A 324 27.15 -8.53 -35.72
CA LYS A 324 26.68 -7.20 -36.15
C LYS A 324 25.67 -6.59 -35.17
N THR A 325 24.74 -7.41 -34.69
CA THR A 325 23.72 -7.01 -33.71
C THR A 325 24.39 -6.67 -32.38
N LYS A 326 25.37 -7.47 -31.96
CA LYS A 326 26.15 -7.24 -30.74
C LYS A 326 26.93 -5.93 -30.82
N ASP A 327 27.65 -5.66 -31.91
CA ASP A 327 28.40 -4.42 -32.10
C ASP A 327 27.50 -3.17 -32.04
N THR A 328 26.30 -3.26 -32.63
CA THR A 328 25.31 -2.19 -32.61
C THR A 328 24.82 -1.92 -31.18
N LEU A 329 24.54 -2.98 -30.42
CA LEU A 329 24.11 -2.89 -29.03
C LEU A 329 25.24 -2.41 -28.10
N ASP A 330 26.48 -2.86 -28.32
CA ASP A 330 27.64 -2.38 -27.56
C ASP A 330 27.90 -0.90 -27.83
N SER A 331 27.70 -0.44 -29.07
CA SER A 331 27.77 0.98 -29.43
C SER A 331 26.69 1.81 -28.73
N LEU A 332 25.47 1.26 -28.60
CA LEU A 332 24.39 1.87 -27.83
C LEU A 332 24.72 1.95 -26.34
N LEU A 333 25.25 0.88 -25.74
CA LEU A 333 25.63 0.85 -24.34
C LEU A 333 26.79 1.82 -24.05
N LYS A 334 27.71 2.06 -24.99
CA LYS A 334 28.76 3.08 -24.83
C LYS A 334 28.22 4.50 -24.69
N GLN A 335 27.02 4.81 -25.18
CA GLN A 335 26.42 6.14 -25.03
C GLN A 335 26.04 6.49 -23.59
N VAL A 336 26.03 5.49 -22.71
CA VAL A 336 25.74 5.65 -21.28
C VAL A 336 27.00 5.71 -20.42
N ASP A 337 28.17 5.48 -21.03
CA ASP A 337 29.45 5.54 -20.36
C ASP A 337 29.78 6.98 -19.92
N LYS A 338 30.27 7.14 -18.69
CA LYS A 338 30.54 8.47 -18.10
C LYS A 338 31.60 9.25 -18.88
N GLU A 339 32.63 8.58 -19.38
CA GLU A 339 33.68 9.23 -20.15
C GLU A 339 33.15 9.69 -21.51
N VAL A 340 32.36 8.85 -22.17
CA VAL A 340 31.73 9.18 -23.45
C VAL A 340 30.76 10.35 -23.27
N ILE A 341 29.94 10.33 -22.22
CA ILE A 341 29.02 11.44 -21.91
C ILE A 341 29.78 12.74 -21.66
N ASN A 342 30.88 12.70 -20.91
CA ASN A 342 31.69 13.90 -20.62
C ASN A 342 32.33 14.45 -21.90
N ARG A 343 32.92 13.59 -22.76
CA ARG A 343 33.46 14.00 -24.06
C ARG A 343 32.37 14.58 -24.97
N LEU A 344 31.20 13.97 -25.04
CA LEU A 344 30.07 14.49 -25.83
C LEU A 344 29.55 15.84 -25.31
N LYS A 345 29.64 16.09 -24.01
CA LYS A 345 29.32 17.40 -23.40
C LYS A 345 30.39 18.44 -23.74
N GLU A 346 31.66 18.08 -23.67
CA GLU A 346 32.79 18.94 -24.07
C GLU A 346 32.69 19.33 -25.56
N TRP A 347 32.28 18.40 -26.41
CA TRP A 347 32.09 18.64 -27.85
C TRP A 347 30.79 19.38 -28.19
N GLY A 348 29.96 19.70 -27.20
CA GLY A 348 28.67 20.40 -27.41
C GLY A 348 27.61 19.57 -28.13
N ILE A 349 27.83 18.25 -28.29
CA ILE A 349 26.89 17.33 -28.96
C ILE A 349 25.73 16.94 -28.02
N LYS A 350 25.98 16.89 -26.70
CA LYS A 350 24.99 16.47 -25.71
C LYS A 350 24.66 17.59 -24.72
N ASP A 351 23.37 17.88 -24.59
CA ASP A 351 22.84 18.94 -23.73
C ASP A 351 22.90 18.56 -22.24
N LYS A 352 23.01 19.55 -21.34
CA LYS A 352 23.30 19.34 -19.90
C LYS A 352 22.16 18.65 -19.13
N LYS A 353 20.92 18.65 -19.65
CA LYS A 353 19.69 18.29 -18.90
C LYS A 353 18.96 17.03 -19.37
N LYS A 354 19.29 16.42 -20.51
CA LYS A 354 18.55 15.25 -21.00
C LYS A 354 19.25 13.92 -20.68
N GLY A 355 18.44 12.94 -20.25
CA GLY A 355 18.84 11.54 -20.08
C GLY A 355 19.22 10.86 -21.39
N ILE A 356 19.17 9.53 -21.42
CA ILE A 356 19.41 8.76 -22.64
C ILE A 356 18.12 8.74 -23.45
N ASP A 357 18.08 9.42 -24.59
CA ASP A 357 16.99 9.32 -25.55
C ASP A 357 17.38 8.29 -26.62
N ALA A 358 16.72 7.12 -26.58
CA ALA A 358 16.96 6.05 -27.53
C ALA A 358 15.66 5.32 -27.84
N ARG A 359 15.18 5.48 -29.07
CA ARG A 359 14.02 4.76 -29.59
C ARG A 359 14.52 3.61 -30.45
N ILE A 360 14.31 2.39 -29.98
CA ILE A 360 14.85 1.16 -30.58
C ILE A 360 13.70 0.27 -31.02
N ILE A 361 13.80 -0.32 -32.21
CA ILE A 361 12.89 -1.35 -32.71
C ILE A 361 13.64 -2.66 -32.95
N PHE A 362 13.13 -3.73 -32.34
CA PHE A 362 13.57 -5.11 -32.53
C PHE A 362 12.58 -5.83 -33.42
N TYR A 363 13.05 -6.25 -34.60
CA TYR A 363 12.21 -6.97 -35.56
C TYR A 363 12.87 -8.27 -35.99
N GLY A 364 12.07 -9.29 -36.28
CA GLY A 364 12.60 -10.59 -36.67
C GLY A 364 11.66 -11.74 -36.36
N THR A 365 12.06 -12.96 -36.72
CA THR A 365 11.23 -14.15 -36.47
C THR A 365 10.95 -14.36 -34.97
N ALA A 366 9.79 -14.92 -34.62
CA ALA A 366 9.45 -15.26 -33.24
C ALA A 366 10.47 -16.26 -32.65
N GLY A 367 10.71 -16.21 -31.34
CA GLY A 367 11.64 -17.13 -30.67
C GLY A 367 13.15 -16.85 -30.84
N THR A 368 13.53 -15.77 -31.53
CA THR A 368 14.95 -15.35 -31.70
C THR A 368 15.53 -14.55 -30.54
N GLY A 369 14.75 -14.30 -29.49
CA GLY A 369 15.24 -13.66 -28.26
C GLY A 369 15.07 -12.15 -28.16
N LYS A 370 14.28 -11.50 -29.03
CA LYS A 370 14.01 -10.05 -29.02
C LYS A 370 13.71 -9.50 -27.60
N THR A 371 12.71 -10.07 -26.93
CA THR A 371 12.30 -9.68 -25.57
C THR A 371 13.40 -9.95 -24.54
N ILE A 372 14.10 -11.09 -24.65
CA ILE A 372 15.22 -11.44 -23.76
C ILE A 372 16.38 -10.44 -23.92
N THR A 373 16.67 -9.99 -25.15
CA THR A 373 17.69 -8.98 -25.41
C THR A 373 17.32 -7.62 -24.81
N ALA A 374 16.04 -7.22 -24.87
CA ALA A 374 15.58 -5.99 -24.20
C ALA A 374 15.84 -6.04 -22.69
N LEU A 375 15.55 -7.19 -22.05
CA LEU A 375 15.84 -7.41 -20.63
C LEU A 375 17.34 -7.36 -20.32
N ALA A 376 18.18 -7.95 -21.16
CA ALA A 376 19.62 -7.92 -20.94
C ALA A 376 20.22 -6.50 -21.08
N ILE A 377 19.72 -5.70 -22.02
CA ILE A 377 20.10 -4.28 -22.12
C ILE A 377 19.73 -3.55 -20.83
N ALA A 378 18.53 -3.77 -20.30
CA ALA A 378 18.11 -3.19 -19.03
C ALA A 378 19.05 -3.58 -17.88
N LYS A 379 19.48 -4.85 -17.81
CA LYS A 379 20.46 -5.32 -16.81
C LYS A 379 21.80 -4.59 -16.94
N SER A 380 22.34 -4.51 -18.16
CA SER A 380 23.62 -3.85 -18.43
C SER A 380 23.57 -2.35 -18.07
N LEU A 381 22.42 -1.71 -18.31
CA LEU A 381 22.18 -0.30 -17.96
C LEU A 381 21.80 -0.08 -16.50
N LYS A 382 21.62 -1.15 -15.71
CA LYS A 382 21.10 -1.11 -14.33
C LYS A 382 19.77 -0.35 -14.24
N LYS A 383 18.95 -0.42 -15.30
CA LYS A 383 17.61 0.16 -15.36
C LYS A 383 16.56 -0.93 -15.18
N GLN A 384 15.41 -0.54 -14.65
CA GLN A 384 14.23 -1.39 -14.58
C GLN A 384 13.48 -1.32 -15.92
N ILE A 385 12.66 -2.31 -16.25
CA ILE A 385 11.87 -2.31 -17.48
C ILE A 385 10.38 -2.31 -17.15
N LEU A 386 9.67 -1.36 -17.75
CA LEU A 386 8.23 -1.29 -17.76
C LEU A 386 7.75 -1.96 -19.05
N SER A 387 7.26 -3.19 -18.94
CA SER A 387 6.73 -3.92 -20.08
C SER A 387 5.26 -3.60 -20.27
N PHE A 388 4.88 -3.32 -21.50
CA PHE A 388 3.51 -3.14 -21.92
C PHE A 388 3.22 -4.08 -23.09
N ASP A 389 2.18 -4.89 -22.97
CA ASP A 389 1.74 -5.79 -24.02
C ASP A 389 0.77 -5.06 -24.95
N CYS A 390 1.24 -4.76 -26.17
CA CYS A 390 0.48 -4.03 -27.18
C CYS A 390 -0.80 -4.77 -27.61
N SER A 391 -0.86 -6.09 -27.47
CA SER A 391 -2.05 -6.90 -27.81
C SER A 391 -3.26 -6.57 -26.92
N LYS A 392 -3.04 -6.07 -25.70
CA LYS A 392 -4.12 -5.74 -24.75
C LYS A 392 -4.96 -4.52 -25.17
N ILE A 393 -4.38 -3.58 -25.93
CA ILE A 393 -5.04 -2.30 -26.28
C ILE A 393 -6.31 -2.52 -27.13
N LEU A 394 -6.30 -3.49 -28.04
CA LEU A 394 -7.47 -3.73 -28.92
C LEU A 394 -8.60 -4.50 -28.21
N SER A 395 -8.31 -5.20 -27.11
CA SER A 395 -9.27 -6.09 -26.44
C SER A 395 -10.26 -5.37 -25.52
N GLN A 396 -9.90 -4.18 -25.01
CA GLN A 396 -10.68 -3.45 -24.01
C GLN A 396 -11.37 -2.21 -24.64
N TYR A 397 -12.53 -2.42 -25.27
CA TYR A 397 -13.50 -1.37 -25.69
C TYR A 397 -13.29 -0.73 -27.07
N VAL A 398 -14.25 -1.01 -27.96
CA VAL A 398 -14.51 -0.27 -29.20
C VAL A 398 -15.09 1.11 -28.82
N GLY A 399 -14.32 2.18 -29.01
CA GLY A 399 -14.79 3.57 -28.84
C GLY A 399 -13.89 4.50 -28.01
N GLU A 400 -13.00 3.96 -27.15
CA GLU A 400 -12.08 4.76 -26.30
C GLU A 400 -10.58 4.53 -26.59
N SER A 401 -10.26 3.72 -27.59
CA SER A 401 -8.90 3.20 -27.82
C SER A 401 -7.85 4.29 -28.07
N GLU A 402 -8.24 5.46 -28.59
CA GLU A 402 -7.36 6.62 -28.77
C GLU A 402 -6.89 7.27 -27.46
N LYS A 403 -7.80 7.38 -26.47
CA LYS A 403 -7.47 7.89 -25.14
C LYS A 403 -6.54 6.91 -24.43
N ASN A 404 -6.74 5.61 -24.65
CA ASN A 404 -5.94 4.57 -24.00
C ASN A 404 -4.48 4.58 -24.47
N VAL A 405 -4.21 4.82 -25.75
CA VAL A 405 -2.82 4.99 -26.23
C VAL A 405 -2.13 6.15 -25.53
N ARG A 406 -2.80 7.31 -25.38
CA ARG A 406 -2.22 8.46 -24.66
C ARG A 406 -1.99 8.16 -23.18
N LYS A 407 -2.99 7.56 -22.51
CA LYS A 407 -2.92 7.16 -21.10
C LYS A 407 -1.69 6.31 -20.80
N ILE A 408 -1.27 5.41 -21.69
CA ILE A 408 -0.06 4.60 -21.47
C ILE A 408 1.18 5.48 -21.33
N PHE A 409 1.42 6.39 -22.27
CA PHE A 409 2.59 7.27 -22.22
C PHE A 409 2.48 8.31 -21.10
N ASP A 410 1.28 8.80 -20.79
CA ASP A 410 1.03 9.73 -19.70
C ASP A 410 1.26 9.06 -18.34
N ASN A 411 0.71 7.85 -18.12
CA ASN A 411 0.95 7.04 -16.91
C ASN A 411 2.44 6.72 -16.75
N TYR A 412 3.14 6.38 -17.83
CA TYR A 412 4.59 6.18 -17.79
C TYR A 412 5.32 7.44 -17.32
N LYS A 413 4.96 8.62 -17.84
CA LYS A 413 5.54 9.89 -17.42
C LYS A 413 5.24 10.20 -15.96
N GLU A 414 4.00 10.01 -15.51
CA GLU A 414 3.62 10.15 -14.11
C GLU A 414 4.42 9.21 -13.20
N LEU A 415 4.59 7.95 -13.58
CA LEU A 415 5.41 6.98 -12.86
C LEU A 415 6.87 7.44 -12.77
N CYS A 416 7.43 7.98 -13.85
CA CYS A 416 8.78 8.55 -13.84
C CYS A 416 8.90 9.71 -12.85
N ILE A 417 7.91 10.61 -12.83
CA ILE A 417 7.86 11.76 -11.92
C ILE A 417 7.74 11.30 -10.46
N LYS A 418 6.78 10.43 -10.16
CA LYS A 418 6.52 9.90 -8.81
C LYS A 418 7.72 9.13 -8.25
N THR A 419 8.37 8.31 -9.08
CA THR A 419 9.50 7.47 -8.64
C THR A 419 10.85 8.17 -8.72
N LYS A 420 10.95 9.31 -9.42
CA LYS A 420 12.21 9.97 -9.78
C LYS A 420 13.20 9.00 -10.46
N THR A 421 12.67 8.03 -11.21
CA THR A 421 13.47 7.08 -11.99
C THR A 421 13.01 7.07 -13.44
N GLU A 422 13.93 6.81 -14.36
CA GLU A 422 13.66 6.66 -15.79
C GLU A 422 13.86 5.19 -16.18
N PRO A 423 12.86 4.31 -15.97
CA PRO A 423 12.89 2.93 -16.47
C PRO A 423 12.97 2.89 -18.01
N ILE A 424 13.14 1.69 -18.56
CA ILE A 424 13.04 1.44 -19.99
C ILE A 424 11.60 1.06 -20.29
N LEU A 425 10.95 1.73 -21.24
CA LEU A 425 9.62 1.33 -21.71
C LEU A 425 9.78 0.25 -22.78
N LEU A 426 9.29 -0.95 -22.51
CA LEU A 426 9.23 -2.06 -23.46
C LEU A 426 7.81 -2.19 -24.00
N LEU A 427 7.64 -1.96 -25.29
CA LEU A 427 6.40 -2.23 -26.02
C LEU A 427 6.53 -3.60 -26.67
N ASN A 428 5.98 -4.62 -26.01
CA ASN A 428 6.05 -6.00 -26.48
C ASN A 428 4.94 -6.28 -27.51
N GLU A 429 5.27 -7.02 -28.56
CA GLU A 429 4.33 -7.39 -29.64
C GLU A 429 3.60 -6.19 -30.28
N ALA A 430 4.35 -5.13 -30.59
CA ALA A 430 3.83 -3.92 -31.21
C ALA A 430 3.38 -4.09 -32.68
N ASP A 431 3.21 -5.34 -33.14
CA ASP A 431 2.85 -5.72 -34.51
C ASP A 431 1.60 -4.99 -35.02
N GLN A 432 0.58 -4.89 -34.16
CA GLN A 432 -0.70 -4.27 -34.47
C GLN A 432 -0.60 -2.75 -34.70
N PHE A 433 0.38 -2.07 -34.08
CA PHE A 433 0.57 -0.63 -34.27
C PHE A 433 1.54 -0.33 -35.41
N LEU A 434 2.46 -1.24 -35.68
CA LEU A 434 3.56 -1.04 -36.61
C LEU A 434 3.23 -1.55 -38.02
N SER A 435 2.17 -2.33 -38.20
CA SER A 435 1.75 -2.86 -39.50
C SER A 435 1.34 -1.76 -40.49
N ASN A 436 1.51 -2.05 -41.78
CA ASN A 436 1.07 -1.20 -42.88
C ASN A 436 -0.39 -0.75 -42.70
N ARG A 437 -0.65 0.52 -43.06
CA ARG A 437 -1.99 1.10 -43.07
C ARG A 437 -2.91 0.29 -43.97
N VAL A 438 -4.14 0.04 -43.50
CA VAL A 438 -5.16 -0.62 -44.32
C VAL A 438 -5.59 0.32 -45.44
N THR A 439 -5.22 0.01 -46.69
CA THR A 439 -5.58 0.78 -47.88
C THR A 439 -6.84 0.18 -48.53
N GLY A 440 -7.94 0.92 -48.51
CA GLY A 440 -9.24 0.46 -49.04
C GLY A 440 -10.38 0.78 -48.10
N THR A 441 -10.58 2.06 -47.79
CA THR A 441 -11.56 2.55 -46.82
C THR A 441 -13.00 2.20 -47.20
N SER A 442 -13.62 1.31 -46.43
CA SER A 442 -15.09 1.12 -46.40
C SER A 442 -15.66 0.88 -45.00
N ALA A 443 -14.83 0.46 -44.03
CA ALA A 443 -15.27 0.17 -42.66
C ALA A 443 -14.79 1.23 -41.65
N GLY A 444 -15.61 1.50 -40.63
CA GLY A 444 -15.27 2.44 -39.54
C GLY A 444 -14.09 1.98 -38.67
N SER A 445 -13.85 0.66 -38.60
CA SER A 445 -12.73 0.05 -37.88
C SER A 445 -11.36 0.46 -38.43
N ASP A 446 -11.23 0.54 -39.75
CA ASP A 446 -9.94 0.81 -40.40
C ASP A 446 -9.50 2.26 -40.21
N LYS A 447 -10.47 3.18 -40.17
CA LYS A 447 -10.21 4.59 -39.84
C LYS A 447 -9.75 4.74 -38.39
N MET A 448 -10.42 4.07 -37.45
CA MET A 448 -10.06 4.06 -36.04
C MET A 448 -8.64 3.50 -35.84
N HIS A 449 -8.30 2.41 -36.55
CA HIS A 449 -6.97 1.81 -36.50
C HIS A 449 -5.87 2.75 -36.98
N ASN A 450 -6.06 3.39 -38.14
CA ASN A 450 -5.11 4.37 -38.67
C ASN A 450 -4.94 5.59 -37.75
N GLN A 451 -6.02 6.02 -37.07
CA GLN A 451 -5.98 7.13 -36.11
C GLN A 451 -5.17 6.77 -34.86
N MET A 452 -5.37 5.56 -34.31
CA MET A 452 -4.54 5.04 -33.20
C MET A 452 -3.06 4.98 -33.56
N GLN A 453 -2.73 4.50 -34.77
CA GLN A 453 -1.34 4.47 -35.27
C GLN A 453 -0.71 5.87 -35.29
N ASN A 454 -1.46 6.89 -35.73
CA ASN A 454 -0.98 8.28 -35.75
C ASN A 454 -0.73 8.82 -34.33
N ILE A 455 -1.63 8.56 -33.38
CA ILE A 455 -1.46 8.99 -31.98
C ILE A 455 -0.24 8.30 -31.36
N PHE A 456 -0.07 7.00 -31.60
CA PHE A 456 1.08 6.25 -31.11
C PHE A 456 2.40 6.80 -31.67
N LEU A 457 2.44 7.16 -32.96
CA LEU A 457 3.58 7.85 -33.58
C LEU A 457 3.91 9.19 -32.90
N GLU A 458 2.89 10.02 -32.66
CA GLU A 458 3.04 11.32 -31.97
C GLU A 458 3.62 11.12 -30.56
N GLN A 459 3.16 10.09 -29.83
CA GLN A 459 3.65 9.80 -28.50
C GLN A 459 5.09 9.30 -28.49
N ILE A 460 5.48 8.44 -29.45
CA ILE A 460 6.89 8.02 -29.60
C ILE A 460 7.80 9.23 -29.87
N GLU A 461 7.38 10.17 -30.72
CA GLU A 461 8.16 11.37 -31.02
C GLU A 461 8.36 12.26 -29.78
N ARG A 462 7.34 12.37 -28.92
CA ARG A 462 7.38 13.15 -27.67
C ARG A 462 7.92 12.38 -26.48
N PHE A 463 8.29 11.12 -26.65
CA PHE A 463 8.82 10.29 -25.58
C PHE A 463 10.25 10.72 -25.26
N ASP A 464 10.50 11.07 -24.00
CA ASP A 464 11.85 11.29 -23.49
C ASP A 464 12.28 10.06 -22.68
N GLY A 465 13.38 9.42 -23.09
CA GLY A 465 13.95 8.25 -22.41
C GLY A 465 14.29 7.12 -23.36
N MET A 466 14.41 5.90 -22.83
CA MET A 466 14.70 4.72 -23.63
C MET A 466 13.43 3.90 -23.87
N LEU A 467 13.05 3.76 -25.14
CA LEU A 467 11.90 2.99 -25.60
C LEU A 467 12.39 1.85 -26.49
N ILE A 468 11.96 0.62 -26.20
CA ILE A 468 12.23 -0.57 -26.99
C ILE A 468 10.90 -1.14 -27.44
N ALA A 469 10.67 -1.22 -28.76
CA ALA A 469 9.52 -1.91 -29.33
C ALA A 469 9.95 -3.25 -29.94
N THR A 470 9.17 -4.31 -29.73
CA THR A 470 9.41 -5.61 -30.38
C THR A 470 8.30 -5.91 -31.39
N THR A 471 8.68 -6.47 -32.53
CA THR A 471 7.75 -6.84 -33.60
C THR A 471 8.23 -8.14 -34.27
N ASN A 472 7.28 -8.99 -34.66
CA ASN A 472 7.52 -10.18 -35.47
C ASN A 472 7.41 -9.90 -36.97
N LEU A 473 6.89 -8.74 -37.35
CA LEU A 473 6.69 -8.34 -38.74
C LEU A 473 8.00 -7.85 -39.37
N LEU A 474 8.62 -8.71 -40.19
CA LEU A 474 9.87 -8.42 -40.90
C LEU A 474 9.70 -7.43 -42.07
N GLU A 475 8.53 -7.41 -42.72
CA GLU A 475 8.35 -6.76 -44.04
C GLU A 475 7.30 -5.64 -44.08
N SER A 476 6.49 -5.46 -43.03
CA SER A 476 5.30 -4.59 -43.07
C SER A 476 5.33 -3.39 -42.13
N ILE A 477 6.52 -2.88 -41.78
CA ILE A 477 6.62 -1.67 -40.94
C ILE A 477 6.42 -0.43 -41.81
N ASP A 478 5.41 0.39 -41.49
CA ASP A 478 5.18 1.65 -42.22
C ASP A 478 6.42 2.57 -42.14
N LYS A 479 6.79 3.15 -43.29
CA LYS A 479 7.93 4.08 -43.44
C LYS A 479 7.87 5.23 -42.43
N ALA A 480 6.67 5.68 -42.04
CA ALA A 480 6.51 6.72 -41.03
C ALA A 480 7.07 6.28 -39.66
N PHE A 481 6.78 5.05 -39.23
CA PHE A 481 7.32 4.48 -37.98
C PHE A 481 8.82 4.27 -38.07
N SER A 482 9.30 3.74 -39.19
CA SER A 482 10.72 3.51 -39.42
C SER A 482 11.58 4.79 -39.25
N ARG A 483 11.03 5.98 -39.51
CA ARG A 483 11.74 7.26 -39.33
C ARG A 483 11.81 7.76 -37.88
N ARG A 484 10.91 7.29 -37.01
CA ARG A 484 10.82 7.73 -35.60
C ARG A 484 11.68 6.93 -34.65
N PHE A 485 12.13 5.74 -35.06
CA PHE A 485 13.10 4.93 -34.32
C PHE A 485 14.53 5.27 -34.74
N ASN A 486 15.39 5.55 -33.76
CA ASN A 486 16.80 5.86 -33.97
C ASN A 486 17.61 4.61 -34.34
N TYR A 487 17.20 3.44 -33.82
CA TYR A 487 17.91 2.17 -34.03
C TYR A 487 16.96 1.08 -34.47
N LYS A 488 17.38 0.33 -35.49
CA LYS A 488 16.62 -0.78 -36.08
C LYS A 488 17.51 -2.00 -36.02
N ILE A 489 17.10 -3.00 -35.23
CA ILE A 489 17.91 -4.19 -35.00
C ILE A 489 17.12 -5.40 -35.46
N GLU A 490 17.68 -6.08 -36.45
CA GLU A 490 17.14 -7.33 -36.99
C GLU A 490 17.61 -8.54 -36.17
N PHE A 491 16.66 -9.42 -35.88
CA PHE A 491 16.88 -10.72 -35.25
C PHE A 491 16.61 -11.83 -36.26
N THR A 492 17.68 -12.33 -36.86
CA THR A 492 17.64 -13.48 -37.76
C THR A 492 17.74 -14.79 -36.98
N LYS A 493 17.39 -15.90 -37.64
CA LYS A 493 17.60 -17.24 -37.05
C LYS A 493 19.09 -17.47 -36.78
N PRO A 494 19.46 -18.09 -35.64
CA PRO A 494 20.86 -18.33 -35.30
C PRO A 494 21.50 -19.29 -36.32
N ASN A 495 22.79 -19.08 -36.63
CA ASN A 495 23.58 -20.01 -37.43
C ASN A 495 23.92 -21.28 -36.62
N GLU A 496 24.55 -22.26 -37.27
CA GLU A 496 24.87 -23.55 -36.63
C GLU A 496 25.77 -23.40 -35.39
N GLU A 497 26.84 -22.63 -35.48
CA GLU A 497 27.74 -22.34 -34.35
C GLU A 497 27.01 -21.69 -33.17
N GLN A 498 26.09 -20.76 -33.45
CA GLN A 498 25.25 -20.11 -32.44
C GLN A 498 24.26 -21.11 -31.82
N ARG A 499 23.70 -22.03 -32.61
CA ARG A 499 22.81 -23.08 -32.09
C ARG A 499 23.55 -24.06 -31.19
N VAL A 500 24.78 -24.45 -31.51
CA VAL A 500 25.62 -25.26 -30.60
C VAL A 500 25.78 -24.55 -29.26
N LYS A 501 26.10 -23.25 -29.27
CA LYS A 501 26.19 -22.44 -28.04
C LYS A 501 24.87 -22.37 -27.30
N LEU A 502 23.75 -22.16 -28.00
CA LEU A 502 22.41 -22.12 -27.40
C LEU A 502 22.04 -23.44 -26.72
N TRP A 503 22.25 -24.58 -27.38
CA TRP A 503 22.00 -25.89 -26.79
C TRP A 503 22.83 -26.12 -25.52
N ASN A 504 24.13 -25.81 -25.55
CA ASN A 504 25.00 -25.93 -24.37
C ASN A 504 24.59 -25.02 -23.20
N ILE A 505 23.99 -23.86 -23.49
CA ILE A 505 23.51 -22.93 -22.46
C ILE A 505 22.13 -23.35 -21.93
N LEU A 506 21.25 -23.85 -22.80
CA LEU A 506 19.86 -24.15 -22.48
C LEU A 506 19.67 -25.52 -21.85
N ILE A 507 20.52 -26.51 -22.17
CA ILE A 507 20.48 -27.83 -21.53
C ILE A 507 20.92 -27.69 -20.07
N PRO A 508 20.09 -28.05 -19.09
CA PRO A 508 20.48 -28.07 -17.69
C PRO A 508 21.64 -29.04 -17.44
N LYS A 509 22.67 -28.59 -16.71
CA LYS A 509 23.83 -29.44 -16.35
C LYS A 509 23.47 -30.66 -15.49
N THR A 510 22.31 -30.64 -14.86
CA THR A 510 21.79 -31.73 -14.01
C THR A 510 20.97 -32.75 -14.78
N LEU A 511 20.71 -32.55 -16.08
CA LEU A 511 19.98 -33.53 -16.88
C LEU A 511 20.82 -34.82 -16.99
N PRO A 512 20.24 -36.01 -16.77
CA PRO A 512 20.94 -37.28 -16.99
C PRO A 512 21.06 -37.55 -18.49
N LEU A 513 22.11 -37.00 -19.11
CA LEU A 513 22.44 -37.21 -20.52
C LEU A 513 23.17 -38.56 -20.72
N GLU A 514 23.09 -39.12 -21.92
CA GLU A 514 23.95 -40.25 -22.31
C GLU A 514 25.44 -39.87 -22.34
N GLU A 515 26.34 -40.85 -22.17
CA GLU A 515 27.79 -40.61 -22.04
C GLU A 515 28.41 -39.87 -23.25
N ASN A 516 27.88 -40.08 -24.46
CA ASN A 516 28.37 -39.46 -25.70
C ASN A 516 27.34 -38.51 -26.32
N PHE A 517 26.70 -37.69 -25.49
CA PHE A 517 25.68 -36.75 -25.96
C PHE A 517 26.27 -35.69 -26.91
N ASP A 518 25.88 -35.74 -28.18
CA ASP A 518 26.41 -34.90 -29.25
C ASP A 518 25.44 -33.76 -29.61
N VAL A 519 25.76 -32.56 -29.12
CA VAL A 519 24.99 -31.34 -29.38
C VAL A 519 25.10 -30.87 -30.83
N GLU A 520 26.18 -31.19 -31.54
CA GLU A 520 26.40 -30.72 -32.92
C GLU A 520 25.37 -31.35 -33.86
N LYS A 521 24.98 -32.60 -33.62
CA LYS A 521 23.89 -33.26 -34.36
C LYS A 521 22.58 -32.49 -34.24
N LEU A 522 22.22 -32.04 -33.04
CA LEU A 522 20.99 -31.26 -32.80
C LEU A 522 21.08 -29.87 -33.44
N ALA A 523 22.26 -29.26 -33.43
CA ALA A 523 22.49 -27.92 -33.98
C ALA A 523 22.38 -27.85 -35.51
N LYS A 524 22.40 -28.97 -36.24
CA LYS A 524 22.16 -28.98 -37.71
C LYS A 524 20.76 -28.52 -38.09
N HIS A 525 19.79 -28.64 -37.19
CA HIS A 525 18.42 -28.21 -37.43
C HIS A 525 18.27 -26.70 -37.23
N SER A 526 17.62 -26.02 -38.19
CA SER A 526 17.44 -24.56 -38.21
C SER A 526 16.36 -24.09 -37.22
N LEU A 527 16.68 -24.22 -35.94
CA LEU A 527 15.81 -23.92 -34.80
C LEU A 527 16.14 -22.54 -34.20
N THR A 528 15.11 -21.86 -33.69
CA THR A 528 15.25 -20.66 -32.86
C THR A 528 15.51 -21.03 -31.41
N GLY A 529 15.97 -20.08 -30.59
CA GLY A 529 16.21 -20.33 -29.16
C GLY A 529 14.95 -20.77 -28.42
N GLY A 530 13.79 -20.17 -28.74
CA GLY A 530 12.49 -20.57 -28.18
C GLY A 530 12.07 -21.99 -28.58
N GLN A 531 12.36 -22.40 -29.82
CA GLN A 531 12.10 -23.77 -30.27
C GLN A 531 12.99 -24.77 -29.51
N ILE A 532 14.27 -24.47 -29.33
CA ILE A 532 15.19 -25.31 -28.56
C ILE A 532 14.70 -25.50 -27.12
N GLU A 533 14.28 -24.43 -26.45
CA GLU A 533 13.74 -24.49 -25.08
C GLU A 533 12.46 -25.35 -25.00
N LEU A 534 11.56 -25.20 -25.99
CA LEU A 534 10.35 -26.01 -26.09
C LEU A 534 10.68 -27.50 -26.28
N ILE A 535 11.61 -27.83 -27.17
CA ILE A 535 12.05 -29.20 -27.45
C ILE A 535 12.63 -29.84 -26.19
N ILE A 536 13.48 -29.13 -25.45
CA ILE A 536 14.05 -29.63 -24.18
C ILE A 536 12.94 -29.95 -23.18
N LYS A 537 11.98 -29.04 -23.04
CA LYS A 537 10.85 -29.20 -22.11
C LYS A 537 9.95 -30.38 -22.47
N ASN A 538 9.58 -30.52 -23.75
CA ASN A 538 8.76 -31.63 -24.21
C ASN A 538 9.47 -32.98 -24.08
N THR A 539 10.77 -33.02 -24.40
CA THR A 539 11.61 -34.22 -24.22
C THR A 539 11.65 -34.62 -22.74
N ALA A 540 11.80 -33.65 -21.84
CA ALA A 540 11.76 -33.89 -20.40
C ALA A 540 10.41 -34.42 -19.92
N TYR A 541 9.29 -33.89 -20.41
CA TYR A 541 7.96 -34.41 -20.06
C TYR A 541 7.73 -35.84 -20.55
N LYS A 542 8.18 -36.16 -21.77
CA LYS A 542 8.14 -37.53 -22.31
C LYS A 542 8.91 -38.47 -21.39
N LEU A 543 10.16 -38.11 -21.07
CA LEU A 543 11.07 -38.98 -20.33
C LEU A 543 10.76 -39.07 -18.83
N ALA A 544 10.13 -38.05 -18.24
CA ALA A 544 9.72 -38.07 -16.83
C ALA A 544 8.71 -39.18 -16.47
N THR A 545 8.09 -39.81 -17.46
CA THR A 545 7.19 -40.97 -17.26
C THR A 545 7.92 -42.28 -17.05
N TYR A 546 9.23 -42.34 -17.32
CA TYR A 546 10.04 -43.56 -17.19
C TYR A 546 10.72 -43.63 -15.82
N SER A 547 10.95 -44.86 -15.34
CA SER A 547 11.54 -45.12 -14.01
C SER A 547 13.03 -44.78 -13.90
N ASN A 548 13.78 -44.78 -15.00
CA ASN A 548 15.16 -44.31 -15.06
C ASN A 548 15.40 -43.49 -16.34
N PRO A 549 15.08 -42.19 -16.34
CA PRO A 549 15.18 -41.37 -17.54
C PRO A 549 16.63 -41.07 -17.87
N ILE A 550 17.09 -41.51 -19.05
CA ILE A 550 18.36 -41.09 -19.66
C ILE A 550 18.00 -40.38 -20.97
N PHE A 551 18.47 -39.16 -21.12
CA PHE A 551 18.21 -38.32 -22.28
C PHE A 551 19.22 -38.63 -23.38
N LYS A 552 18.72 -39.16 -24.50
CA LYS A 552 19.53 -39.49 -25.68
C LYS A 552 19.33 -38.48 -26.79
N VAL A 553 20.30 -38.36 -27.71
CA VAL A 553 20.19 -37.49 -28.88
C VAL A 553 18.95 -37.86 -29.72
N GLU A 554 18.59 -39.15 -29.82
CA GLU A 554 17.41 -39.58 -30.57
C GLU A 554 16.11 -39.00 -30.01
N ASP A 555 15.96 -38.90 -28.68
CA ASP A 555 14.75 -38.37 -28.04
C ASP A 555 14.52 -36.90 -28.41
N PHE A 556 15.57 -36.10 -28.42
CA PHE A 556 15.49 -34.70 -28.89
C PHE A 556 15.22 -34.65 -30.39
N THR A 557 15.83 -35.54 -31.18
CA THR A 557 15.65 -35.56 -32.64
C THR A 557 14.21 -35.92 -33.03
N GLU A 558 13.58 -36.87 -32.33
CA GLU A 558 12.16 -37.19 -32.50
C GLU A 558 11.26 -35.98 -32.22
N GLU A 559 11.55 -35.24 -31.15
CA GLU A 559 10.75 -34.08 -30.76
C GLU A 559 10.98 -32.89 -31.71
N ILE A 560 12.19 -32.71 -32.24
CA ILE A 560 12.49 -31.76 -33.33
C ILE A 560 11.65 -32.08 -34.57
N GLU A 561 11.56 -33.35 -34.96
CA GLU A 561 10.77 -33.74 -36.13
C GLU A 561 9.26 -33.57 -35.91
N LYS A 562 8.76 -33.79 -34.69
CA LYS A 562 7.37 -33.45 -34.34
C LYS A 562 7.12 -31.94 -34.38
N GLU A 563 8.02 -31.14 -33.84
CA GLU A 563 7.92 -29.68 -33.83
C GLU A 563 7.91 -29.10 -35.26
N LYS A 564 8.77 -29.62 -36.14
CA LYS A 564 8.72 -29.29 -37.57
C LYS A 564 7.43 -29.70 -38.26
N LYS A 565 6.86 -30.86 -37.90
CA LYS A 565 5.57 -31.33 -38.46
C LYS A 565 4.38 -30.52 -37.96
N ASN A 566 4.45 -29.99 -36.74
CA ASN A 566 3.41 -29.15 -36.14
C ASN A 566 3.50 -27.68 -36.55
N ASN A 567 4.62 -27.22 -37.11
CA ASN A 567 4.70 -25.89 -37.72
C ASN A 567 3.77 -25.82 -38.94
N PHE A 568 2.80 -24.90 -38.87
CA PHE A 568 1.63 -24.74 -39.73
C PHE A 568 1.96 -24.55 -41.23
N ASP A 569 2.26 -25.63 -41.94
CA ASP A 569 2.24 -25.68 -43.41
C ASP A 569 1.50 -26.91 -43.97
N LYS A 570 0.91 -27.78 -43.13
CA LYS A 570 0.05 -28.88 -43.58
C LYS A 570 -1.18 -29.07 -42.69
N GLU A 571 -2.36 -28.83 -43.27
CA GLU A 571 -3.67 -29.17 -42.73
C GLU A 571 -3.66 -30.59 -42.12
N HIS A 572 -3.82 -30.69 -40.81
CA HIS A 572 -4.09 -31.97 -40.16
C HIS A 572 -5.60 -32.24 -40.20
N LYS A 573 -6.00 -33.23 -41.01
CA LYS A 573 -7.33 -33.84 -40.90
C LYS A 573 -7.38 -34.70 -39.63
N ALA A 574 -7.77 -34.11 -38.51
CA ALA A 574 -8.18 -34.87 -37.33
C ALA A 574 -9.65 -35.31 -37.51
N GLY A 575 -9.84 -36.58 -37.89
CA GLY A 575 -11.15 -37.21 -37.87
C GLY A 575 -11.41 -37.83 -36.49
N PHE A 576 -12.59 -37.57 -35.92
CA PHE A 576 -13.08 -38.32 -34.77
C PHE A 576 -13.55 -39.70 -35.26
N LEU A 577 -13.12 -40.76 -34.57
CA LEU A 577 -13.76 -42.07 -34.69
C LEU A 577 -15.15 -41.96 -34.05
N SER A 578 -16.18 -42.12 -34.89
CA SER A 578 -17.61 -42.09 -34.56
C SER A 578 -18.04 -43.21 -33.63
#